data_AF-A0A8T7L1U0-F1
#
_entry.id   AF-A0A8T7L1U0-F1
#
_cell.length_a   1.000
_cell.length_b   1.000
_cell.length_c   1.000
_cell.angle_alpha   90.00
_cell.angle_beta   90.00
_cell.angle_gamma   90.00
#
_symmetry.space_group_name_H-M   'P 1'
#
loop_
_entity.id
_entity.type
_entity.pdbx_description
1 polymer ?
#
loop_
_entity_poly.entity_id
_entity_poly.type
_entity_poly.pdbx_seq_one_letter_code
_entity_poly.pdbx_strand_id
1 'polypeptide(L)'
;MSEQTEQILAEAFNLIEADRLSEAQTLLTPLLTTQPDNPDVWWLYAHAVTDRDTARQALKRAASLNPDDPDITDLLAKLEQQAPSAVSISEKEPAFLTDIPATLPDLPESEDDFIDIDDIDLEMDLPEDEDQEEETPSRLLPLVILGIIAVVAVVAVAILTSQPPSPATVTPTPNILAANPTETQASISPDLTALAELTPNTFGVPTEAETAEPPVPTETPTATIEETLEAQPEETLTAPTAIQTQPTEQTDYTAALSAFQLASDPVNMEQTDLGSTLLVSVCVTAGPDLRATLPTVMDILARQPLPADADALGARMVNCEDNTLLLLIVVAAADAQNYANGSVSEEDFQALWKSL
;
A
#
# COMPACT_ATOMS: atom_id res chain seq x y z
N MET A 1 -28.77 6.98 19.00
CA MET A 1 -28.21 7.16 17.65
C MET A 1 -29.12 8.05 16.83
N SER A 2 -28.58 8.78 15.85
CA SER A 2 -29.41 9.47 14.84
C SER A 2 -29.73 8.52 13.69
N GLU A 3 -30.90 8.67 13.08
CA GLU A 3 -31.34 7.91 11.88
C GLU A 3 -30.29 8.02 10.75
N GLN A 4 -29.65 9.18 10.60
CA GLN A 4 -28.56 9.38 9.65
C GLN A 4 -27.35 8.48 9.94
N THR A 5 -26.99 8.28 11.21
CA THR A 5 -25.86 7.40 11.56
C THR A 5 -26.19 5.96 11.19
N GLU A 6 -27.39 5.49 11.53
CA GLU A 6 -27.84 4.14 11.20
C GLU A 6 -27.83 3.89 9.68
N GLN A 7 -28.25 4.89 8.88
CA GLN A 7 -28.18 4.81 7.43
C GLN A 7 -26.73 4.71 6.90
N ILE A 8 -25.80 5.50 7.44
CA ILE A 8 -24.38 5.45 7.04
C ILE A 8 -23.75 4.10 7.42
N LEU A 9 -24.06 3.55 8.60
CA LEU A 9 -23.56 2.25 9.01
C LEU A 9 -24.10 1.12 8.12
N ALA A 10 -25.39 1.17 7.76
CA ALA A 10 -25.96 0.22 6.81
C ALA A 10 -25.31 0.31 5.43
N GLU A 11 -25.04 1.52 4.93
CA GLU A 11 -24.33 1.72 3.67
C GLU A 11 -22.89 1.20 3.72
N ALA A 12 -22.14 1.52 4.78
CA ALA A 12 -20.79 1.01 5.00
C ALA A 12 -20.75 -0.52 5.07
N PHE A 13 -21.73 -1.15 5.72
CA PHE A 13 -21.87 -2.60 5.75
C PHE A 13 -22.05 -3.19 4.35
N ASN A 14 -22.95 -2.64 3.54
CA ASN A 14 -23.14 -3.09 2.16
C ASN A 14 -21.86 -2.93 1.30
N LEU A 15 -21.07 -1.88 1.53
CA LEU A 15 -19.79 -1.68 0.85
C LEU A 15 -18.76 -2.74 1.26
N ILE A 16 -18.72 -3.13 2.53
CA ILE A 16 -17.86 -4.21 3.03
C ILE A 16 -18.27 -5.55 2.39
N GLU A 17 -19.56 -5.86 2.34
CA GLU A 17 -20.06 -7.09 1.67
C GLU A 17 -19.75 -7.12 0.17
N ALA A 18 -19.64 -5.96 -0.47
CA ALA A 18 -19.27 -5.81 -1.87
C ALA A 18 -17.74 -5.73 -2.10
N ASP A 19 -16.91 -5.96 -1.08
CA ASP A 19 -15.44 -5.86 -1.11
C ASP A 19 -14.93 -4.45 -1.50
N ARG A 20 -15.75 -3.41 -1.31
CA ARG A 20 -15.43 -1.99 -1.56
C ARG A 20 -14.91 -1.32 -0.29
N LEU A 21 -13.85 -1.91 0.27
CA LEU A 21 -13.31 -1.57 1.59
C LEU A 21 -12.88 -0.09 1.75
N SER A 22 -12.24 0.49 0.72
CA SER A 22 -11.79 1.89 0.73
C SER A 22 -12.95 2.89 0.87
N GLU A 23 -14.08 2.62 0.20
CA GLU A 23 -15.26 3.48 0.27
C GLU A 23 -15.95 3.35 1.63
N ALA A 24 -16.02 2.14 2.18
CA ALA A 24 -16.53 1.92 3.54
C ALA A 24 -15.70 2.71 4.58
N GLN A 25 -14.37 2.69 4.48
CA GLN A 25 -13.50 3.49 5.35
C GLN A 25 -13.77 4.99 5.24
N THR A 26 -14.01 5.48 4.02
CA THR A 26 -14.33 6.89 3.76
C THR A 26 -15.62 7.31 4.48
N LEU A 27 -16.64 6.45 4.52
CA LEU A 27 -17.89 6.71 5.24
C LEU A 27 -17.73 6.62 6.77
N LEU A 28 -16.91 5.69 7.26
CA LEU A 28 -16.78 5.41 8.69
C LEU A 28 -15.83 6.39 9.42
N THR A 29 -14.81 6.93 8.75
CA THR A 29 -13.80 7.80 9.37
C THR A 29 -14.38 9.07 10.04
N PRO A 30 -15.31 9.80 9.41
CA PRO A 30 -15.96 10.95 10.06
C PRO A 30 -16.78 10.56 11.30
N LEU A 31 -17.35 9.34 11.31
CA LEU A 31 -18.12 8.83 12.43
C LEU A 31 -17.23 8.48 13.62
N LEU A 32 -16.00 7.99 13.40
CA LEU A 32 -15.04 7.76 14.49
C LEU A 32 -14.69 9.06 15.23
N THR A 33 -14.64 10.19 14.52
CA THR A 33 -14.38 11.50 15.12
C THR A 33 -15.61 12.06 15.83
N THR A 34 -16.79 11.89 15.25
CA THR A 34 -18.04 12.48 15.76
C THR A 34 -18.67 11.63 16.87
N GLN A 35 -18.47 10.31 16.83
CA GLN A 35 -19.06 9.31 17.72
C GLN A 35 -18.00 8.29 18.19
N PRO A 36 -16.96 8.73 18.92
CA PRO A 36 -15.86 7.87 19.35
C PRO A 36 -16.26 6.77 20.35
N ASP A 37 -17.45 6.89 20.96
CA ASP A 37 -17.99 5.98 21.97
C ASP A 37 -19.02 4.99 21.39
N ASN A 38 -19.17 4.93 20.07
CA ASN A 38 -20.09 4.00 19.42
C ASN A 38 -19.35 2.69 19.03
N PRO A 39 -19.65 1.54 19.66
CA PRO A 39 -18.98 0.27 19.38
C PRO A 39 -19.20 -0.22 17.95
N ASP A 40 -20.37 0.02 17.35
CA ASP A 40 -20.72 -0.46 16.01
C ASP A 40 -19.84 0.19 14.92
N VAL A 41 -19.51 1.47 15.10
CA VAL A 41 -18.62 2.21 14.20
C VAL A 41 -17.22 1.58 14.20
N TRP A 42 -16.69 1.26 15.39
CA TRP A 42 -15.38 0.63 15.55
C TRP A 42 -15.36 -0.80 14.99
N TRP A 43 -16.43 -1.57 15.21
CA TRP A 43 -16.56 -2.92 14.68
C TRP A 43 -16.64 -2.94 13.15
N LEU A 44 -17.45 -2.08 12.53
CA LEU A 44 -17.51 -1.95 11.06
C LEU A 44 -16.17 -1.45 10.49
N TYR A 45 -15.51 -0.51 11.16
CA TYR A 45 -14.21 -0.02 10.72
C TYR A 45 -13.15 -1.12 10.72
N ALA A 46 -13.16 -2.02 11.70
CA ALA A 46 -12.27 -3.16 11.74
C ALA A 46 -12.43 -4.11 10.53
N HIS A 47 -13.64 -4.21 9.97
CA HIS A 47 -13.91 -5.00 8.77
C HIS A 47 -13.57 -4.25 7.48
N ALA A 48 -13.56 -2.92 7.52
CA ALA A 48 -13.26 -2.09 6.37
C ALA A 48 -11.75 -1.91 6.13
N VAL A 49 -10.91 -2.12 7.14
CA VAL A 49 -9.45 -1.96 7.02
C VAL A 49 -8.77 -3.27 6.58
N THR A 50 -7.83 -3.16 5.65
CA THR A 50 -7.02 -4.31 5.17
C THR A 50 -5.82 -4.59 6.07
N ASP A 51 -5.39 -3.59 6.85
CA ASP A 51 -4.29 -3.73 7.80
C ASP A 51 -4.75 -4.45 9.07
N ARG A 52 -4.07 -5.57 9.37
CA ARG A 52 -4.42 -6.47 10.47
C ARG A 52 -4.29 -5.80 11.83
N ASP A 53 -3.25 -4.99 12.01
CA ASP A 53 -2.99 -4.32 13.29
C ASP A 53 -4.02 -3.23 13.58
N THR A 54 -4.40 -2.50 12.54
CA THR A 54 -5.49 -1.51 12.60
C THR A 54 -6.82 -2.18 12.92
N ALA A 55 -7.16 -3.30 12.27
CA ALA A 55 -8.37 -4.07 12.57
C ALA A 55 -8.40 -4.53 14.04
N ARG A 56 -7.27 -5.04 14.54
CA ARG A 56 -7.11 -5.48 15.93
C ARG A 56 -7.29 -4.32 16.92
N GLN A 57 -6.70 -3.15 16.65
CA GLN A 57 -6.86 -1.97 17.50
C GLN A 57 -8.32 -1.49 17.54
N ALA A 58 -8.98 -1.46 16.38
CA ALA A 58 -10.39 -1.08 16.28
C ALA A 58 -11.30 -2.05 17.06
N LEU A 59 -11.06 -3.37 16.97
CA LEU A 59 -11.82 -4.36 17.75
C LEU A 59 -11.54 -4.28 19.25
N LYS A 60 -10.30 -4.02 19.68
CA LYS A 60 -9.99 -3.75 21.09
C LYS A 60 -10.76 -2.54 21.62
N ARG A 61 -10.88 -1.49 20.80
CA ARG A 61 -11.69 -0.32 21.14
C ARG A 61 -13.17 -0.65 21.22
N ALA A 62 -13.72 -1.39 20.24
CA ALA A 62 -15.11 -1.84 20.26
C ALA A 62 -15.43 -2.70 21.49
N ALA A 63 -14.56 -3.67 21.82
CA ALA A 63 -14.69 -4.53 23.00
C ALA A 63 -14.65 -3.74 24.32
N SER A 64 -13.85 -2.67 24.39
CA SER A 64 -13.83 -1.80 25.57
C SER A 64 -15.11 -1.00 25.77
N LEU A 65 -15.84 -0.72 24.68
CA LEU A 65 -17.10 0.03 24.70
C LEU A 65 -18.31 -0.89 24.93
N ASN A 66 -18.25 -2.12 24.40
CA ASN A 66 -19.30 -3.13 24.57
C ASN A 66 -18.68 -4.51 24.92
N PRO A 67 -18.35 -4.74 26.20
CA PRO A 67 -17.67 -5.98 26.64
C PRO A 67 -18.57 -7.21 26.63
N ASP A 68 -19.89 -7.04 26.55
CA ASP A 68 -20.87 -8.13 26.56
C ASP A 68 -21.14 -8.68 25.14
N ASP A 69 -20.47 -8.16 24.11
CA ASP A 69 -20.64 -8.59 22.72
C ASP A 69 -19.75 -9.81 22.38
N PRO A 70 -20.33 -11.00 22.19
CA PRO A 70 -19.55 -12.19 21.88
C PRO A 70 -18.91 -12.11 20.48
N ASP A 71 -19.54 -11.42 19.52
CA ASP A 71 -19.06 -11.38 18.13
C ASP A 71 -17.76 -10.57 18.03
N ILE A 72 -17.64 -9.47 18.79
CA ILE A 72 -16.41 -8.68 18.88
C ILE A 72 -15.28 -9.52 19.48
N THR A 73 -15.57 -10.23 20.58
CA THR A 73 -14.58 -11.01 21.33
C THR A 73 -14.07 -12.20 20.52
N ASP A 74 -14.98 -12.93 19.85
CA ASP A 74 -14.65 -14.05 18.98
C ASP A 74 -13.79 -13.63 17.79
N LEU A 75 -14.12 -12.49 17.16
CA LEU A 75 -13.35 -11.98 16.04
C LEU A 75 -11.95 -11.52 16.47
N LEU A 76 -11.83 -10.86 17.61
CA LEU A 76 -10.54 -10.47 18.18
C LEU A 76 -9.68 -11.71 18.48
N ALA A 77 -10.27 -12.74 19.11
CA ALA A 77 -9.56 -14.00 19.39
C ALA A 77 -9.09 -14.69 18.10
N LYS A 78 -9.91 -14.74 17.05
CA LYS A 78 -9.51 -15.26 15.72
C LYS A 78 -8.33 -14.46 15.13
N LEU A 79 -8.36 -13.14 15.24
CA LEU A 79 -7.25 -12.28 14.80
C LEU A 79 -5.99 -12.44 15.66
N GLU A 80 -6.09 -12.83 16.93
CA GLU A 80 -4.92 -13.11 17.75
C GLU A 80 -4.34 -14.50 17.45
N GLN A 81 -5.18 -15.50 17.19
CA GLN A 81 -4.74 -16.87 16.81
C GLN A 81 -4.05 -16.92 15.44
N GLN A 82 -4.56 -16.14 14.48
CA GLN A 82 -4.01 -16.08 13.14
C GLN A 82 -2.76 -15.20 13.05
N ALA A 83 -2.43 -14.41 14.08
CA ALA A 83 -1.14 -13.74 14.11
C ALA A 83 -0.13 -14.86 14.36
N PRO A 84 0.78 -15.17 13.41
CA PRO A 84 1.84 -16.13 13.70
C PRO A 84 2.50 -15.60 14.95
N SER A 85 2.44 -16.36 16.05
CA SER A 85 2.96 -15.93 17.36
C SER A 85 4.34 -15.37 17.08
N ALA A 86 4.42 -14.04 17.03
CA ALA A 86 5.64 -13.36 16.62
C ALA A 86 6.64 -13.91 17.62
N VAL A 87 7.57 -14.68 17.06
CA VAL A 87 8.43 -15.63 17.74
C VAL A 87 8.62 -15.12 19.15
N SER A 88 8.09 -15.84 20.15
CA SER A 88 8.69 -15.72 21.47
C SER A 88 10.15 -16.07 21.21
N ILE A 89 10.94 -15.05 20.89
CA ILE A 89 12.36 -15.00 21.08
C ILE A 89 12.39 -15.11 22.58
N SER A 90 12.26 -16.37 23.02
CA SER A 90 12.81 -16.88 24.25
C SER A 90 14.18 -16.27 24.21
N GLU A 91 14.27 -15.21 25.01
CA GLU A 91 15.45 -14.51 25.41
C GLU A 91 16.36 -15.60 25.94
N LYS A 92 16.96 -16.34 25.01
CA LYS A 92 18.14 -17.13 25.25
C LYS A 92 19.19 -16.07 25.35
N GLU A 93 19.18 -15.46 26.54
CA GLU A 93 20.17 -14.61 27.12
C GLU A 93 21.50 -15.01 26.47
N PRO A 94 22.02 -14.21 25.53
CA PRO A 94 23.33 -14.48 25.01
C PRO A 94 24.24 -14.39 26.23
N ALA A 95 24.82 -15.53 26.61
CA ALA A 95 25.84 -15.67 27.64
C ALA A 95 27.15 -14.98 27.23
N PHE A 96 27.05 -13.70 26.90
CA PHE A 96 28.09 -12.76 26.55
C PHE A 96 27.60 -11.45 27.18
N LEU A 97 27.95 -11.15 28.43
CA LEU A 97 29.11 -10.32 28.75
C LEU A 97 29.63 -10.64 30.17
N THR A 98 30.66 -11.48 30.24
CA THR A 98 31.61 -11.48 31.35
C THR A 98 32.64 -10.39 31.08
N ASP A 99 32.32 -9.13 31.39
CA ASP A 99 33.28 -8.07 31.78
C ASP A 99 32.55 -6.73 31.92
N ILE A 100 31.83 -6.55 33.02
CA ILE A 100 31.44 -5.21 33.49
C ILE A 100 32.44 -4.83 34.60
N PRO A 101 33.24 -3.77 34.43
CA PRO A 101 34.14 -3.30 35.48
C PRO A 101 33.33 -2.82 36.69
N ALA A 102 33.57 -3.47 37.82
CA ALA A 102 32.95 -3.21 39.10
C ALA A 102 33.38 -1.86 39.68
N THR A 103 32.66 -0.79 39.35
CA THR A 103 32.57 0.42 40.17
C THR A 103 31.25 1.13 39.89
N LEU A 104 30.17 0.60 40.46
CA LEU A 104 28.95 1.38 40.70
C LEU A 104 29.06 2.02 42.10
N PRO A 105 28.69 3.30 42.25
CA PRO A 105 28.55 3.93 43.56
C PRO A 105 27.41 3.29 44.36
N ASP A 106 27.67 3.04 45.65
CA ASP A 106 26.75 2.54 46.66
C ASP A 106 25.37 3.22 46.56
N LEU A 107 24.37 2.46 46.10
CA LEU A 107 22.96 2.83 46.21
C LEU A 107 22.46 2.29 47.56
N PRO A 108 21.76 3.11 48.37
CA PRO A 108 21.28 2.70 49.67
C PRO A 108 20.35 1.48 49.54
N GLU A 109 20.68 0.44 50.31
CA GLU A 109 19.91 -0.78 50.47
C GLU A 109 18.46 -0.44 50.88
N SER A 110 17.53 -0.50 49.93
CA SER A 110 16.11 -0.58 50.22
C SER A 110 15.79 -2.04 50.49
N GLU A 111 15.68 -2.38 51.78
CA GLU A 111 15.05 -3.59 52.29
C GLU A 111 13.55 -3.54 51.99
N ASP A 112 13.15 -3.82 50.74
CA ASP A 112 11.75 -4.00 50.38
C ASP A 112 11.55 -5.42 49.87
N ASP A 113 10.85 -6.18 50.70
CA ASP A 113 10.14 -7.45 50.49
C ASP A 113 9.86 -7.79 49.01
N PHE A 114 10.85 -8.41 48.36
CA PHE A 114 10.61 -9.18 47.14
C PHE A 114 9.91 -10.48 47.56
N ILE A 115 8.63 -10.56 47.23
CA ILE A 115 7.78 -11.72 47.39
C ILE A 115 8.41 -12.88 46.61
N ASP A 116 8.75 -13.97 47.29
CA ASP A 116 9.17 -15.24 46.69
C ASP A 116 8.04 -15.74 45.76
N ILE A 117 8.26 -15.66 44.45
CA ILE A 117 7.35 -16.14 43.38
C ILE A 117 7.56 -17.65 43.11
N ASP A 118 8.35 -18.33 43.94
CA ASP A 118 8.72 -19.74 43.73
C ASP A 118 7.63 -20.76 44.11
N ASP A 119 6.42 -20.33 44.48
CA ASP A 119 5.30 -21.21 44.87
C ASP A 119 4.02 -21.04 44.00
N ILE A 120 4.13 -20.53 42.77
CA ILE A 120 3.03 -20.62 41.80
C ILE A 120 3.12 -21.97 41.08
N ASP A 121 2.63 -22.99 41.77
CA ASP A 121 2.32 -24.31 41.21
C ASP A 121 1.07 -24.19 40.31
N LEU A 122 1.27 -23.67 39.10
CA LEU A 122 0.28 -23.66 38.03
C LEU A 122 0.28 -25.03 37.33
N GLU A 123 -0.16 -26.06 38.05
CA GLU A 123 -0.77 -27.25 37.43
C GLU A 123 -2.08 -26.80 36.76
N MET A 124 -1.96 -26.12 35.63
CA MET A 124 -3.08 -25.87 34.73
C MET A 124 -3.33 -27.17 33.98
N ASP A 125 -4.26 -27.94 34.54
CA ASP A 125 -4.88 -29.14 33.99
C ASP A 125 -5.34 -28.83 32.55
N LEU A 126 -4.46 -29.12 31.59
CA LEU A 126 -4.76 -29.09 30.16
C LEU A 126 -5.79 -30.19 29.92
N PRO A 127 -7.01 -29.88 29.43
CA PRO A 127 -7.90 -30.92 28.96
C PRO A 127 -7.16 -31.66 27.84
N GLU A 128 -6.86 -32.94 28.10
CA GLU A 128 -6.52 -33.90 27.06
C GLU A 128 -7.66 -33.87 26.05
N ASP A 129 -7.41 -33.30 24.87
CA ASP A 129 -8.29 -33.41 23.72
C ASP A 129 -8.45 -34.90 23.39
N GLU A 130 -9.52 -35.48 23.94
CA GLU A 130 -10.07 -36.76 23.52
C GLU A 130 -10.38 -36.68 22.01
N ASP A 131 -9.54 -37.36 21.22
CA ASP A 131 -9.95 -38.18 20.09
C ASP A 131 -11.02 -37.55 19.17
N GLN A 132 -10.69 -36.48 18.46
CA GLN A 132 -11.37 -36.22 17.18
C GLN A 132 -10.78 -37.17 16.12
N GLU A 133 -11.46 -38.30 16.02
CA GLU A 133 -11.31 -39.32 14.98
C GLU A 133 -11.10 -38.69 13.60
N GLU A 134 -10.05 -39.15 12.93
CA GLU A 134 -9.76 -38.91 11.53
C GLU A 134 -10.94 -39.36 10.64
N GLU A 135 -11.88 -38.46 10.33
CA GLU A 135 -12.81 -38.69 9.23
C GLU A 135 -12.09 -38.50 7.89
N THR A 136 -11.75 -39.65 7.33
CA THR A 136 -11.20 -39.87 5.98
C THR A 136 -11.79 -38.96 4.89
N PRO A 137 -10.97 -38.49 3.92
CA PRO A 137 -11.42 -37.62 2.83
C PRO A 137 -12.40 -38.33 1.90
N SER A 138 -13.67 -37.98 2.04
CA SER A 138 -14.78 -38.48 1.24
C SER A 138 -14.66 -38.10 -0.24
N ARG A 139 -14.68 -39.13 -1.09
CA ARG A 139 -14.69 -39.12 -2.56
C ARG A 139 -15.99 -38.56 -3.18
N LEU A 140 -16.44 -37.37 -2.77
CA LEU A 140 -17.64 -36.71 -3.31
C LEU A 140 -17.36 -35.42 -4.11
N LEU A 141 -16.09 -35.00 -4.21
CA LEU A 141 -15.69 -33.77 -4.90
C LEU A 141 -15.97 -33.70 -6.43
N PRO A 142 -16.04 -34.79 -7.23
CA PRO A 142 -16.19 -34.61 -8.69
C PRO A 142 -17.61 -34.20 -9.12
N LEU A 143 -18.63 -34.34 -8.28
CA LEU A 143 -20.00 -33.96 -8.63
C LEU A 143 -20.29 -32.46 -8.45
N VAL A 144 -19.65 -31.81 -7.47
CA VAL A 144 -19.85 -30.37 -7.22
C VAL A 144 -19.23 -29.53 -8.34
N ILE A 145 -18.05 -29.92 -8.84
CA ILE A 145 -17.37 -29.23 -9.94
C ILE A 145 -18.20 -29.30 -11.24
N LEU A 146 -18.86 -30.43 -11.51
CA LEU A 146 -19.72 -30.61 -12.69
C LEU A 146 -20.97 -29.72 -12.64
N GLY A 147 -21.51 -29.47 -11.44
CA GLY A 147 -22.62 -28.54 -11.24
C GLY A 147 -22.24 -27.08 -11.53
N ILE A 148 -21.06 -26.65 -11.07
CA ILE A 148 -20.58 -25.28 -11.28
C ILE A 148 -20.32 -25.02 -12.78
N ILE A 149 -19.70 -25.98 -13.49
CA ILE A 149 -19.45 -25.85 -14.94
C ILE A 149 -20.75 -25.73 -15.73
N ALA A 150 -21.80 -26.49 -15.36
CA ALA A 150 -23.10 -26.40 -16.02
C ALA A 150 -23.76 -25.03 -15.83
N VAL A 151 -23.65 -24.43 -14.64
CA VAL A 151 -24.21 -23.08 -14.36
C VAL A 151 -23.45 -22.02 -15.17
N VAL A 152 -22.11 -22.08 -15.20
CA VAL A 152 -21.30 -21.14 -15.99
C VAL A 152 -21.61 -21.22 -17.48
N ALA A 153 -21.82 -22.43 -18.02
CA ALA A 153 -22.20 -22.60 -19.42
C ALA A 153 -23.57 -21.99 -19.75
N VAL A 154 -24.56 -22.13 -18.85
CA VAL A 154 -25.89 -21.53 -19.03
C VAL A 154 -25.82 -20.00 -18.99
N VAL A 155 -25.02 -19.43 -18.09
CA VAL A 155 -24.82 -17.98 -18.00
C VAL A 155 -24.12 -17.44 -19.24
N ALA A 156 -23.07 -18.12 -19.73
CA ALA A 156 -22.37 -17.72 -20.95
C ALA A 156 -23.29 -17.70 -22.19
N VAL A 157 -24.16 -18.71 -22.33
CA VAL A 157 -25.15 -18.75 -23.42
C VAL A 157 -26.19 -17.65 -23.27
N ALA A 158 -26.65 -17.36 -22.05
CA ALA A 158 -27.58 -16.26 -21.81
C ALA A 158 -26.96 -14.90 -22.21
N ILE A 159 -25.67 -14.67 -21.92
CA ILE A 159 -24.99 -13.43 -22.32
C ILE A 159 -24.85 -13.34 -23.84
N LEU A 160 -24.49 -14.44 -24.51
CA LEU A 160 -24.34 -14.47 -25.99
C LEU A 160 -25.67 -14.23 -26.74
N THR A 161 -26.79 -14.68 -26.19
CA THR A 161 -28.12 -14.47 -26.82
C THR A 161 -28.73 -13.10 -26.52
N SER A 162 -28.20 -12.36 -25.53
CA SER A 162 -28.77 -11.09 -25.06
C SER A 162 -28.15 -9.85 -25.69
N GLN A 163 -27.35 -9.98 -26.76
CA GLN A 163 -26.77 -8.81 -27.41
C GLN A 163 -27.86 -7.93 -28.05
N PRO A 164 -27.98 -6.64 -27.66
CA PRO A 164 -28.94 -5.73 -28.24
C PRO A 164 -28.59 -5.45 -29.73
N PRO A 165 -29.60 -5.16 -30.57
CA PRO A 165 -29.39 -4.89 -31.99
C PRO A 165 -28.51 -3.66 -32.18
N SER A 166 -27.45 -3.79 -32.98
CA SER A 166 -26.49 -2.73 -33.26
C SER A 166 -27.19 -1.46 -33.76
N PRO A 167 -26.88 -0.27 -33.21
CA PRO A 167 -27.47 0.98 -33.66
C PRO A 167 -26.96 1.33 -35.07
N ALA A 168 -27.89 1.77 -35.92
CA ALA A 168 -27.59 2.17 -37.29
C ALA A 168 -26.64 3.37 -37.33
N THR A 169 -25.56 3.24 -38.10
CA THR A 169 -24.58 4.29 -38.40
C THR A 169 -25.25 5.53 -38.99
N VAL A 170 -25.22 6.64 -38.26
CA VAL A 170 -25.61 7.96 -38.77
C VAL A 170 -24.38 8.70 -39.29
N THR A 171 -24.43 9.06 -40.57
CA THR A 171 -23.44 9.85 -41.30
C THR A 171 -23.33 11.27 -40.71
N PRO A 172 -22.13 11.73 -40.31
CA PRO A 172 -21.96 13.09 -39.79
C PRO A 172 -22.01 14.14 -40.92
N THR A 173 -22.86 15.16 -40.72
CA THR A 173 -22.98 16.37 -41.53
C THR A 173 -21.84 17.35 -41.18
N PRO A 174 -21.11 17.94 -42.16
CA PRO A 174 -20.02 18.86 -41.87
C PRO A 174 -20.54 20.23 -41.38
N ASN A 175 -19.96 20.69 -40.27
CA ASN A 175 -20.27 21.95 -39.62
C ASN A 175 -19.55 23.12 -40.33
N ILE A 176 -20.31 24.14 -40.73
CA ILE A 176 -19.80 25.32 -41.44
C ILE A 176 -19.42 26.40 -40.42
N LEU A 177 -18.20 26.93 -40.58
CA LEU A 177 -17.68 28.15 -39.94
C LEU A 177 -18.67 29.32 -40.04
N ALA A 178 -19.02 29.93 -38.90
CA ALA A 178 -19.59 31.27 -38.87
C ALA A 178 -18.96 32.11 -37.76
N ALA A 179 -18.68 33.35 -38.12
CA ALA A 179 -17.89 34.33 -37.39
C ALA A 179 -18.62 34.97 -36.19
N ASN A 180 -17.77 35.51 -35.31
CA ASN A 180 -17.99 36.51 -34.26
C ASN A 180 -19.17 37.49 -34.50
N PRO A 181 -19.84 37.99 -33.44
CA PRO A 181 -19.35 39.26 -32.88
C PRO A 181 -19.47 39.43 -31.35
N THR A 182 -18.48 40.18 -30.85
CA THR A 182 -18.48 41.13 -29.73
C THR A 182 -19.85 41.73 -29.36
N GLU A 183 -20.26 41.60 -28.09
CA GLU A 183 -21.09 42.61 -27.41
C GLU A 183 -20.93 42.60 -25.88
N THR A 184 -20.38 43.71 -25.37
CA THR A 184 -20.81 44.52 -24.22
C THR A 184 -21.58 43.85 -23.06
N GLN A 185 -20.91 43.65 -21.93
CA GLN A 185 -21.57 43.41 -20.63
C GLN A 185 -22.05 44.73 -20.01
N ALA A 186 -23.37 44.86 -19.83
CA ALA A 186 -23.98 45.86 -18.98
C ALA A 186 -24.60 45.18 -17.75
N SER A 187 -24.24 45.73 -16.60
CA SER A 187 -24.72 45.44 -15.25
C SER A 187 -26.23 45.63 -15.10
N ILE A 188 -26.96 44.60 -14.68
CA ILE A 188 -28.16 44.75 -13.81
C ILE A 188 -28.48 43.45 -13.06
N SER A 189 -28.52 43.58 -11.74
CA SER A 189 -29.28 42.77 -10.77
C SER A 189 -30.34 43.71 -10.18
N PRO A 190 -31.45 43.28 -9.53
CA PRO A 190 -31.87 41.93 -9.15
C PRO A 190 -33.35 41.62 -9.50
N ASP A 191 -33.84 40.46 -9.04
CA ASP A 191 -35.13 40.29 -8.32
C ASP A 191 -36.10 39.19 -8.85
N LEU A 192 -36.50 38.34 -7.88
CA LEU A 192 -37.71 37.52 -7.73
C LEU A 192 -38.07 36.37 -8.71
N THR A 193 -38.12 35.18 -8.09
CA THR A 193 -39.25 34.22 -8.08
C THR A 193 -39.67 33.57 -9.39
N ALA A 194 -39.27 32.31 -9.57
CA ALA A 194 -40.06 31.31 -10.26
C ALA A 194 -39.73 29.90 -9.73
N LEU A 195 -40.73 29.28 -9.10
CA LEU A 195 -40.83 27.84 -8.95
C LEU A 195 -40.83 27.20 -10.34
N ALA A 196 -39.87 26.33 -10.64
CA ALA A 196 -39.89 25.52 -11.85
C ALA A 196 -39.41 24.10 -11.55
N GLU A 197 -40.23 23.18 -12.04
CA GLU A 197 -40.18 21.72 -12.00
C GLU A 197 -38.81 21.06 -12.13
N LEU A 198 -38.68 19.99 -11.34
CA LEU A 198 -37.72 18.91 -11.48
C LEU A 198 -37.78 18.33 -12.91
N THR A 199 -36.65 18.41 -13.62
CA THR A 199 -36.34 17.51 -14.73
C THR A 199 -35.15 16.64 -14.33
N PRO A 200 -35.18 15.32 -14.58
CA PRO A 200 -34.08 14.44 -14.26
C PRO A 200 -32.92 14.65 -15.24
N ASN A 201 -31.76 15.02 -14.70
CA ASN A 201 -30.50 15.12 -15.43
C ASN A 201 -30.07 13.72 -15.91
N THR A 202 -30.15 13.51 -17.21
CA THR A 202 -29.48 12.43 -17.93
C THR A 202 -27.96 12.64 -17.84
N PHE A 203 -27.29 11.82 -17.04
CA PHE A 203 -25.84 11.71 -17.03
C PHE A 203 -25.36 11.20 -18.39
N GLY A 204 -24.62 12.05 -19.12
CA GLY A 204 -23.84 11.64 -20.28
C GLY A 204 -22.58 10.93 -19.81
N VAL A 205 -22.42 9.69 -20.26
CA VAL A 205 -21.21 8.89 -20.08
C VAL A 205 -20.13 9.39 -21.05
N PRO A 206 -18.86 9.54 -20.63
CA PRO A 206 -17.77 9.96 -21.51
C PRO A 206 -17.49 8.92 -22.59
N THR A 207 -17.31 9.45 -23.79
CA THR A 207 -16.90 8.76 -25.02
C THR A 207 -15.44 8.34 -24.91
N GLU A 208 -15.18 7.03 -24.86
CA GLU A 208 -13.83 6.47 -24.99
C GLU A 208 -13.57 6.09 -26.45
N ALA A 209 -12.42 6.52 -26.95
CA ALA A 209 -12.01 6.42 -28.34
C ALA A 209 -11.50 5.02 -28.67
N GLU A 210 -12.23 4.33 -29.53
CA GLU A 210 -11.82 3.09 -30.19
C GLU A 210 -10.62 3.38 -31.13
N THR A 211 -9.42 2.95 -30.72
CA THR A 211 -8.22 2.93 -31.56
C THR A 211 -8.11 1.56 -32.23
N ALA A 212 -8.30 1.56 -33.56
CA ALA A 212 -8.16 0.38 -34.40
C ALA A 212 -6.71 0.23 -34.94
N GLU A 213 -6.18 -0.99 -34.78
CA GLU A 213 -5.28 -1.81 -35.63
C GLU A 213 -3.98 -1.20 -36.24
N PRO A 214 -2.87 -1.98 -36.33
CA PRO A 214 -2.77 -3.04 -37.34
C PRO A 214 -1.98 -4.31 -36.94
N PRO A 215 -2.01 -5.39 -37.76
CA PRO A 215 -1.24 -6.62 -37.55
C PRO A 215 0.23 -6.43 -37.96
N VAL A 216 1.15 -7.07 -37.23
CA VAL A 216 2.58 -7.08 -37.58
C VAL A 216 3.05 -8.54 -37.78
N PRO A 217 3.75 -8.83 -38.90
CA PRO A 217 4.08 -10.19 -39.32
C PRO A 217 5.30 -10.79 -38.59
N THR A 218 5.24 -12.11 -38.49
CA THR A 218 6.33 -13.06 -38.24
C THR A 218 7.41 -12.96 -39.32
N GLU A 219 8.63 -12.57 -38.96
CA GLU A 219 9.85 -12.87 -39.73
C GLU A 219 11.00 -13.18 -38.76
N THR A 220 11.56 -14.38 -38.91
CA THR A 220 12.80 -14.85 -38.27
C THR A 220 13.96 -14.57 -39.21
N PRO A 221 15.09 -14.05 -38.73
CA PRO A 221 16.36 -14.45 -39.31
C PRO A 221 17.36 -14.95 -38.26
N THR A 222 17.89 -16.12 -38.59
CA THR A 222 19.14 -16.69 -38.08
C THR A 222 20.30 -15.78 -38.50
N ALA A 223 21.10 -15.32 -37.53
CA ALA A 223 22.41 -14.73 -37.81
C ALA A 223 23.45 -15.30 -36.84
N THR A 224 24.23 -16.22 -37.37
CA THR A 224 25.53 -16.68 -36.89
C THR A 224 26.49 -15.49 -36.80
N ILE A 225 27.07 -15.24 -35.62
CA ILE A 225 28.17 -14.30 -35.46
C ILE A 225 29.42 -15.10 -35.10
N GLU A 226 30.40 -15.04 -36.01
CA GLU A 226 31.77 -15.51 -35.83
C GLU A 226 32.49 -14.68 -34.76
N GLU A 227 33.04 -15.41 -33.80
CA GLU A 227 33.97 -14.95 -32.79
C GLU A 227 35.30 -14.53 -33.45
N THR A 228 35.55 -13.23 -33.52
CA THR A 228 36.86 -12.66 -33.89
C THR A 228 37.52 -12.10 -32.64
N LEU A 229 38.48 -12.84 -32.08
CA LEU A 229 39.42 -12.34 -31.08
C LEU A 229 40.33 -11.30 -31.75
N GLU A 230 40.04 -10.03 -31.52
CA GLU A 230 40.94 -8.92 -31.83
C GLU A 230 41.66 -8.48 -30.54
N ALA A 231 42.99 -8.49 -30.59
CA ALA A 231 43.86 -8.23 -29.46
C ALA A 231 43.71 -6.78 -28.97
N GLN A 232 43.35 -6.63 -27.71
CA GLN A 232 43.32 -5.35 -27.01
C GLN A 232 44.74 -4.79 -26.85
N PRO A 233 45.01 -3.52 -27.19
CA PRO A 233 46.29 -2.88 -26.91
C PRO A 233 46.42 -2.62 -25.41
N GLU A 234 47.64 -2.85 -24.93
CA GLU A 234 48.13 -2.64 -23.58
C GLU A 234 47.98 -1.15 -23.19
N GLU A 235 46.88 -0.80 -22.51
CA GLU A 235 46.68 0.56 -21.99
C GLU A 235 47.67 0.83 -20.86
N THR A 236 48.44 1.89 -21.07
CA THR A 236 49.44 2.41 -20.15
C THR A 236 48.74 3.01 -18.94
N LEU A 237 49.02 2.45 -17.77
CA LEU A 237 48.55 2.85 -16.45
C LEU A 237 48.97 4.31 -16.13
N THR A 238 48.16 5.30 -16.52
CA THR A 238 48.31 6.68 -16.05
C THR A 238 47.74 6.78 -14.63
N ALA A 239 48.57 7.29 -13.72
CA ALA A 239 48.26 7.49 -12.31
C ALA A 239 46.92 8.23 -12.10
N PRO A 240 46.16 7.90 -11.03
CA PRO A 240 44.89 8.55 -10.73
C PRO A 240 45.13 10.04 -10.49
N THR A 241 44.65 10.86 -11.43
CA THR A 241 44.50 12.29 -11.23
C THR A 241 43.47 12.47 -10.12
N ALA A 242 43.89 13.02 -8.99
CA ALA A 242 42.99 13.37 -7.89
C ALA A 242 41.90 14.32 -8.41
N ILE A 243 40.69 13.78 -8.57
CA ILE A 243 39.50 14.54 -8.93
C ILE A 243 39.22 15.45 -7.73
N GLN A 244 39.42 16.76 -7.92
CA GLN A 244 38.95 17.74 -6.95
C GLN A 244 37.42 17.77 -7.04
N THR A 245 36.78 17.21 -6.02
CA THR A 245 35.35 17.28 -5.77
C THR A 245 34.96 18.75 -5.64
N GLN A 246 34.36 19.33 -6.69
CA GLN A 246 33.68 20.60 -6.53
C GLN A 246 32.48 20.37 -5.60
N PRO A 247 32.19 21.28 -4.65
CA PRO A 247 31.01 21.20 -3.82
C PRO A 247 29.81 21.50 -4.72
N THR A 248 29.28 20.47 -5.37
CA THR A 248 27.92 20.48 -5.89
C THR A 248 27.00 20.86 -4.74
N GLU A 249 26.03 21.76 -4.99
CA GLU A 249 24.95 22.06 -4.05
C GLU A 249 24.26 20.75 -3.68
N GLN A 250 24.77 20.13 -2.63
CA GLN A 250 24.30 18.85 -2.15
C GLN A 250 22.94 19.13 -1.53
N THR A 251 21.90 18.74 -2.25
CA THR A 251 20.54 18.85 -1.76
C THR A 251 20.49 18.06 -0.45
N ASP A 252 20.02 18.71 0.61
CA ASP A 252 20.03 18.14 1.94
C ASP A 252 18.82 17.20 2.11
N TYR A 253 18.90 16.02 1.50
CA TYR A 253 17.91 14.95 1.67
C TYR A 253 17.78 14.54 3.14
N THR A 254 18.83 14.72 3.94
CA THR A 254 18.81 14.37 5.37
C THR A 254 17.89 15.30 6.16
N ALA A 255 17.84 16.59 5.81
CA ALA A 255 16.89 17.52 6.41
C ALA A 255 15.44 17.15 6.07
N ALA A 256 15.17 16.79 4.81
CA ALA A 256 13.83 16.40 4.36
C ALA A 256 13.33 15.10 5.02
N LEU A 257 14.24 14.19 5.37
CA LEU A 257 13.94 12.91 6.00
C LEU A 257 14.26 12.88 7.50
N SER A 258 14.37 14.03 8.15
CA SER A 258 14.66 14.15 9.60
C SER A 258 13.61 13.48 10.50
N ALA A 259 12.43 13.15 9.97
CA ALA A 259 11.41 12.37 10.67
C ALA A 259 11.71 10.86 10.73
N PHE A 260 12.68 10.38 9.95
CA PHE A 260 13.04 8.97 9.88
C PHE A 260 14.42 8.72 10.47
N GLN A 261 14.63 7.52 10.98
CA GLN A 261 15.97 7.08 11.34
C GLN A 261 16.70 6.66 10.07
N LEU A 262 17.82 7.32 9.76
CA LEU A 262 18.61 7.04 8.56
C LEU A 262 19.77 6.10 8.87
N ALA A 263 20.20 5.32 7.88
CA ALA A 263 21.39 4.49 7.99
C ALA A 263 22.66 5.36 8.14
N SER A 264 23.79 4.74 8.51
CA SER A 264 25.07 5.45 8.69
C SER A 264 25.57 6.12 7.41
N ASP A 265 25.19 5.59 6.26
CA ASP A 265 25.46 6.16 4.94
C ASP A 265 24.11 6.39 4.21
N PRO A 266 23.43 7.51 4.53
CA PRO A 266 22.02 7.66 4.24
C PRO A 266 21.75 7.96 2.77
N VAL A 267 22.72 8.48 2.01
CA VAL A 267 22.52 8.89 0.61
C VAL A 267 23.69 8.40 -0.23
N ASN A 268 23.41 7.53 -1.19
CA ASN A 268 24.40 6.93 -2.07
C ASN A 268 23.98 7.00 -3.53
N MET A 269 24.96 7.12 -4.42
CA MET A 269 24.76 6.97 -5.86
C MET A 269 25.27 5.60 -6.28
N GLU A 270 24.39 4.76 -6.84
CA GLU A 270 24.71 3.41 -7.30
C GLU A 270 24.21 3.18 -8.73
N GLN A 271 24.91 2.33 -9.49
CA GLN A 271 24.48 1.94 -10.83
C GLN A 271 23.42 0.83 -10.73
N THR A 272 22.24 1.05 -11.31
CA THR A 272 21.17 0.04 -11.42
C THR A 272 20.77 -0.17 -12.88
N ASP A 273 19.80 -1.06 -13.13
CA ASP A 273 19.21 -1.26 -14.45
C ASP A 273 18.48 -0.02 -15.01
N LEU A 274 18.19 0.97 -14.15
CA LEU A 274 17.63 2.27 -14.55
C LEU A 274 18.70 3.34 -14.80
N GLY A 275 19.98 3.01 -14.63
CA GLY A 275 21.08 3.97 -14.76
C GLY A 275 21.69 4.38 -13.41
N SER A 276 22.28 5.56 -13.37
CA SER A 276 22.86 6.16 -12.16
C SER A 276 21.74 6.52 -11.19
N THR A 277 21.63 5.83 -10.06
CA THR A 277 20.47 5.89 -9.16
C THR A 277 20.84 6.49 -7.81
N LEU A 278 20.12 7.53 -7.41
CA LEU A 278 20.21 8.09 -6.06
C LEU A 278 19.41 7.20 -5.09
N LEU A 279 20.10 6.50 -4.20
CA LEU A 279 19.49 5.65 -3.17
C LEU A 279 19.58 6.32 -1.81
N VAL A 280 18.44 6.40 -1.12
CA VAL A 280 18.37 6.89 0.25
C VAL A 280 18.03 5.76 1.20
N SER A 281 18.90 5.51 2.18
CA SER A 281 18.82 4.37 3.09
C SER A 281 18.12 4.75 4.40
N VAL A 282 16.95 4.17 4.64
CA VAL A 282 16.10 4.42 5.80
C VAL A 282 16.01 3.17 6.66
N CYS A 283 16.23 3.33 7.97
CA CYS A 283 16.07 2.28 8.95
C CYS A 283 14.59 1.99 9.16
N VAL A 284 14.18 0.74 8.96
CA VAL A 284 12.82 0.28 9.24
C VAL A 284 12.83 -1.13 9.81
N THR A 285 11.81 -1.45 10.60
CA THR A 285 11.54 -2.82 11.03
C THR A 285 10.72 -3.55 9.97
N ALA A 286 11.02 -4.83 9.73
CA ALA A 286 10.23 -5.64 8.82
C ALA A 286 8.76 -5.74 9.32
N GLY A 287 7.81 -5.70 8.39
CA GLY A 287 6.38 -5.81 8.70
C GLY A 287 5.57 -4.57 8.32
N PRO A 288 4.57 -4.16 9.14
CA PRO A 288 3.68 -3.04 8.85
C PRO A 288 4.42 -1.71 8.66
N ASP A 289 5.44 -1.45 9.48
CA ASP A 289 6.22 -0.21 9.46
C ASP A 289 6.88 0.02 8.10
N LEU A 290 7.45 -1.03 7.49
CA LEU A 290 8.05 -0.96 6.16
C LEU A 290 7.02 -0.55 5.09
N ARG A 291 5.80 -1.09 5.15
CA ARG A 291 4.71 -0.79 4.19
C ARG A 291 4.17 0.63 4.36
N ALA A 292 4.08 1.11 5.59
CA ALA A 292 3.62 2.47 5.87
C ALA A 292 4.69 3.52 5.56
N THR A 293 5.96 3.21 5.84
CA THR A 293 7.10 4.14 5.68
C THR A 293 7.48 4.34 4.22
N LEU A 294 7.43 3.28 3.40
CA LEU A 294 7.88 3.33 2.02
C LEU A 294 7.20 4.41 1.16
N PRO A 295 5.86 4.52 1.12
CA PRO A 295 5.21 5.57 0.35
C PRO A 295 5.57 6.98 0.81
N THR A 296 5.66 7.20 2.12
CA THR A 296 6.03 8.50 2.66
C THR A 296 7.47 8.89 2.29
N VAL A 297 8.41 7.95 2.39
CA VAL A 297 9.80 8.20 1.99
C VAL A 297 9.88 8.50 0.49
N MET A 298 9.21 7.72 -0.35
CA MET A 298 9.21 7.92 -1.81
C MET A 298 8.57 9.26 -2.22
N ASP A 299 7.47 9.69 -1.57
CA ASP A 299 6.87 11.01 -1.81
C ASP A 299 7.85 12.14 -1.46
N ILE A 300 8.49 12.06 -0.29
CA ILE A 300 9.46 13.06 0.16
C ILE A 300 10.64 13.15 -0.81
N LEU A 301 11.18 12.00 -1.24
CA LEU A 301 12.30 11.93 -2.17
C LEU A 301 11.94 12.49 -3.55
N ALA A 302 10.77 12.16 -4.07
CA ALA A 302 10.33 12.63 -5.38
C ALA A 302 10.18 14.17 -5.43
N ARG A 303 9.83 14.80 -4.31
CA ARG A 303 9.71 16.27 -4.20
C ARG A 303 11.04 17.00 -4.04
N GLN A 304 12.13 16.29 -3.77
CA GLN A 304 13.46 16.91 -3.70
C GLN A 304 14.03 17.08 -5.12
N PRO A 305 14.79 18.17 -5.37
CA PRO A 305 15.51 18.29 -6.63
C PRO A 305 16.50 17.13 -6.76
N LEU A 306 16.54 16.49 -7.93
CA LEU A 306 17.45 15.39 -8.20
C LEU A 306 18.82 15.89 -8.68
N PRO A 307 19.91 15.18 -8.39
CA PRO A 307 21.21 15.46 -8.99
C PRO A 307 21.10 15.36 -10.52
N ALA A 308 21.84 16.20 -11.24
CA ALA A 308 21.78 16.24 -12.71
C ALA A 308 22.27 14.95 -13.38
N ASP A 309 23.02 14.13 -12.65
CA ASP A 309 23.60 12.86 -13.04
C ASP A 309 22.81 11.64 -12.53
N ALA A 310 21.65 11.84 -11.91
CA ALA A 310 20.76 10.75 -11.50
C ALA A 310 19.71 10.45 -12.58
N ASP A 311 19.74 9.24 -13.12
CA ASP A 311 18.75 8.68 -14.03
C ASP A 311 17.52 8.13 -13.29
N ALA A 312 17.69 7.79 -12.01
CA ALA A 312 16.65 7.25 -11.14
C ALA A 312 16.83 7.68 -9.68
N LEU A 313 15.77 7.54 -8.88
CA LEU A 313 15.80 7.68 -7.44
C LEU A 313 15.18 6.45 -6.78
N GLY A 314 15.60 6.14 -5.56
CA GLY A 314 15.02 5.04 -4.81
C GLY A 314 15.18 5.14 -3.30
N ALA A 315 14.34 4.37 -2.61
CA ALA A 315 14.41 4.16 -1.17
C ALA A 315 14.95 2.75 -0.90
N ARG A 316 16.01 2.68 -0.08
CA ARG A 316 16.60 1.45 0.42
C ARG A 316 16.16 1.27 1.89
N MET A 317 15.27 0.32 2.12
CA MET A 317 14.77 -0.02 3.46
C MET A 317 15.69 -1.07 4.07
N VAL A 318 16.34 -0.71 5.18
CA VAL A 318 17.30 -1.57 5.88
C VAL A 318 16.89 -1.77 7.33
N ASN A 319 17.14 -2.96 7.87
CA ASN A 319 17.16 -3.14 9.31
C ASN A 319 18.51 -2.62 9.83
N CYS A 320 18.50 -1.56 10.64
CA CYS A 320 19.74 -0.93 11.11
C CYS A 320 20.41 -1.65 12.29
N GLU A 321 19.79 -2.69 12.84
CA GLU A 321 20.42 -3.53 13.86
C GLU A 321 21.48 -4.47 13.24
N ASP A 322 21.17 -5.05 12.08
CA ASP A 322 22.00 -6.06 11.41
C ASP A 322 22.44 -5.67 9.99
N ASN A 323 22.03 -4.49 9.52
CA ASN A 323 22.22 -3.98 8.14
C ASN A 323 21.61 -4.88 7.06
N THR A 324 20.60 -5.68 7.38
CA THR A 324 19.90 -6.50 6.38
C THR A 324 19.05 -5.62 5.47
N LEU A 325 19.22 -5.79 4.15
CA LEU A 325 18.35 -5.17 3.16
C LEU A 325 16.96 -5.82 3.22
N LEU A 326 15.94 -5.04 3.54
CA LEU A 326 14.56 -5.50 3.61
C LEU A 326 13.83 -5.29 2.28
N LEU A 327 14.03 -4.11 1.67
CA LEU A 327 13.39 -3.76 0.40
C LEU A 327 14.17 -2.65 -0.32
N LEU A 328 14.26 -2.73 -1.64
CA LEU A 328 14.83 -1.70 -2.49
C LEU A 328 13.82 -1.35 -3.58
N ILE A 329 13.28 -0.14 -3.53
CA ILE A 329 12.36 0.37 -4.55
C ILE A 329 13.00 1.54 -5.26
N VAL A 330 12.92 1.52 -6.59
CA VAL A 330 13.43 2.58 -7.46
C VAL A 330 12.37 3.04 -8.45
N VAL A 331 12.52 4.27 -8.93
CA VAL A 331 11.69 4.88 -9.98
C VAL A 331 12.56 5.76 -10.86
N ALA A 332 12.23 5.88 -12.15
CA ALA A 332 12.98 6.74 -13.06
C ALA A 332 12.86 8.22 -12.66
N ALA A 333 13.92 9.00 -12.87
CA ALA A 333 13.97 10.41 -12.49
C ALA A 333 12.87 11.23 -13.17
N ALA A 334 12.57 10.93 -14.44
CA ALA A 334 11.50 11.60 -15.19
C ALA A 334 10.12 11.40 -14.55
N ASP A 335 9.84 10.18 -14.07
CA ASP A 335 8.56 9.84 -13.46
C ASP A 335 8.40 10.50 -12.08
N ALA A 336 9.47 10.52 -11.28
CA ALA A 336 9.51 11.26 -10.03
C ALA A 336 9.28 12.76 -10.22
N GLN A 337 9.90 13.37 -11.24
CA GLN A 337 9.68 14.78 -11.56
C GLN A 337 8.24 15.04 -12.03
N ASN A 338 7.66 14.14 -12.82
CA ASN A 338 6.26 14.24 -13.25
C ASN A 338 5.32 14.20 -12.04
N TYR A 339 5.58 13.30 -11.08
CA TYR A 339 4.84 13.24 -9.82
C TYR A 339 5.01 14.52 -8.98
N ALA A 340 6.25 15.00 -8.80
CA ALA A 340 6.53 16.22 -8.05
C ALA A 340 5.85 17.46 -8.63
N ASN A 341 5.68 17.51 -9.96
CA ASN A 341 4.98 18.56 -10.68
C ASN A 341 3.45 18.37 -10.70
N GLY A 342 2.91 17.31 -10.08
CA GLY A 342 1.49 16.98 -10.04
C GLY A 342 0.91 16.51 -11.38
N SER A 343 1.77 16.05 -12.31
CA SER A 343 1.34 15.52 -13.61
C SER A 343 0.90 14.06 -13.56
N VAL A 344 1.29 13.35 -12.50
CA VAL A 344 0.96 11.95 -12.24
C VAL A 344 0.34 11.88 -10.85
N SER A 345 -0.71 11.09 -10.68
CA SER A 345 -1.34 10.90 -9.37
C SER A 345 -0.42 10.09 -8.44
N GLU A 346 -0.70 10.09 -7.14
CA GLU A 346 0.06 9.27 -6.20
C GLU A 346 -0.07 7.78 -6.52
N GLU A 347 -1.28 7.30 -6.82
CA GLU A 347 -1.54 5.91 -7.18
C GLU A 347 -0.76 5.51 -8.45
N ASP A 348 -0.80 6.33 -9.49
CA ASP A 348 -0.05 6.09 -10.72
C ASP A 348 1.47 6.13 -10.48
N PHE A 349 1.96 7.03 -9.62
CA PHE A 349 3.38 7.09 -9.27
C PHE A 349 3.84 5.83 -8.54
N GLN A 350 3.04 5.31 -7.61
CA GLN A 350 3.30 4.05 -6.92
C GLN A 350 3.32 2.86 -7.88
N ALA A 351 2.47 2.87 -8.91
CA ALA A 351 2.45 1.83 -9.94
C ALA A 351 3.71 1.80 -10.82
N LEU A 352 4.49 2.89 -10.85
CA LEU A 352 5.77 2.98 -11.60
C LEU A 352 6.96 2.43 -10.81
N TRP A 353 6.77 2.10 -9.54
CA TRP A 353 7.84 1.58 -8.68
C TRP A 353 8.34 0.21 -9.14
N LYS A 354 9.66 0.04 -9.15
CA LYS A 354 10.33 -1.22 -9.44
C LYS A 354 11.08 -1.70 -8.21
N SER A 355 10.85 -2.95 -7.84
CA SER A 355 11.70 -3.66 -6.89
C SER A 355 12.94 -4.16 -7.60
N LEU A 356 14.12 -3.95 -7.00
CA LEU A 356 15.40 -4.51 -7.47
C LEU A 356 15.84 -5.69 -6.63
#